data_AF-A0A5B7YED5-F1
#
_entry.id   AF-A0A5B7YED5-F1
#
_cell.length_a   1.000
_cell.length_b   1.000
_cell.length_c   1.000
_cell.angle_alpha   90.00
_cell.angle_beta   90.00
_cell.angle_gamma   90.00
#
_symmetry.space_group_name_H-M   'P 1'
#
loop_
_entity.id
_entity.type
_entity.pdbx_description
1 polymer ?
#
loop_
_entity_poly.entity_id
_entity_poly.type
_entity_poly.pdbx_seq_one_letter_code
_entity_poly.pdbx_strand_id
1 'polypeptide(L)'
;MRGLVIALLALVLVSADSSYLLPQLLNNASHAQKPEPLLWQASLLGSEEAQQRLVKLAAADKNAFWLEKLVSLRQPEAAWALYQLDKDATNSERLLRLAARGGVADAQLAYAMASEDMEARENWLIRAARQHHAPAQAALADLYLLNQSVDKARPWLEKTADAYPQSAFQLGRMLFEEGDMKGGVKLLQRAAINHHVMAKRLLDIIKEYEIQTPQSVAFTPWSQKQYCAQKIQMFATSLSSIERGSQLYEAFVKDERLRDLPICMQTPIWLSQDSVECSSDWKQTGRMGCDIRQLEKPVESTRATHIVLVGDAGKANVNNGIMYLDLSDSYSVLVHELAHFAGFVDEYPLPVEIARQYCAGEKAPNLIVDGKITYQPLATVMQWLALDKTVDIALSRTCNTVGARAYKPSRQITFMEHHDSGVIPDIYIDLWKTQLSTPEAQRPVFMNFFQHFHYAGDQQRAEKWLDRYNDFNEPADMPAE
;
A
#
# COMPACT_ATOMS: atom_id res chain seq x y z
N MET A 1 87.37 0.73 31.11
CA MET A 1 86.70 1.02 29.82
C MET A 1 85.90 -0.15 29.25
N ARG A 2 86.38 -1.41 29.26
CA ARG A 2 85.63 -2.55 28.68
C ARG A 2 84.27 -2.84 29.33
N GLY A 3 84.14 -2.73 30.66
CA GLY A 3 82.85 -2.94 31.36
C GLY A 3 81.79 -1.86 31.11
N LEU A 4 82.20 -0.60 30.93
CA LEU A 4 81.29 0.51 30.63
C LEU A 4 80.71 0.41 29.22
N VAL A 5 81.54 -0.02 28.25
CA VAL A 5 81.13 -0.25 26.86
C VAL A 5 80.15 -1.42 26.77
N ILE A 6 80.35 -2.51 27.53
CA ILE A 6 79.43 -3.65 27.59
C ILE A 6 78.11 -3.25 28.26
N ALA A 7 78.13 -2.44 29.33
CA ALA A 7 76.92 -1.95 29.98
C ALA A 7 76.12 -0.98 29.09
N LEU A 8 76.80 -0.09 28.36
CA LEU A 8 76.16 0.79 27.37
C LEU A 8 75.59 0.01 26.19
N LEU A 9 76.29 -1.01 25.68
CA LEU A 9 75.77 -1.91 24.65
C LEU A 9 74.57 -2.72 25.16
N ALA A 10 74.60 -3.21 26.41
CA ALA A 10 73.47 -3.92 27.00
C ALA A 10 72.25 -2.99 27.19
N LEU A 11 72.45 -1.74 27.63
CA LEU A 11 71.39 -0.74 27.73
C LEU A 11 70.82 -0.38 26.35
N VAL A 12 71.67 -0.22 25.32
CA VAL A 12 71.24 0.04 23.95
C VAL A 12 70.49 -1.16 23.38
N LEU A 13 70.96 -2.39 23.59
CA LEU A 13 70.30 -3.62 23.13
C LEU A 13 68.96 -3.84 23.82
N VAL A 14 68.86 -3.63 25.14
CA VAL A 14 67.58 -3.72 25.89
C VAL A 14 66.63 -2.59 25.51
N SER A 15 67.12 -1.39 25.20
CA SER A 15 66.29 -0.28 24.69
C SER A 15 65.82 -0.49 23.25
N ALA A 16 66.60 -1.19 22.43
CA ALA A 16 66.27 -1.52 21.04
C ALA A 16 65.27 -2.67 20.94
N ASP A 17 65.29 -3.63 21.87
CA ASP A 17 64.28 -4.69 21.96
C ASP A 17 62.97 -4.19 22.60
N SER A 18 63.04 -3.30 23.60
CA SER A 18 61.84 -2.78 24.26
C SER A 18 61.03 -1.78 23.43
N SER A 19 61.61 -1.20 22.37
CA SER A 19 60.91 -0.31 21.42
C SER A 19 59.93 -1.06 20.50
N TYR A 20 59.91 -2.39 20.54
CA TYR A 20 58.92 -3.24 19.88
C TYR A 20 58.02 -4.00 20.87
N LEU A 21 58.14 -3.72 22.17
CA LEU A 21 57.29 -4.33 23.19
C LEU A 21 55.89 -3.72 23.12
N LEU A 22 54.89 -4.56 22.84
CA LEU A 22 53.52 -4.10 22.58
C LEU A 22 52.91 -3.24 23.71
N PRO A 23 52.97 -3.64 25.00
CA PRO A 23 52.57 -2.78 26.12
C PRO A 23 53.24 -1.41 26.15
N GLN A 24 54.53 -1.32 25.80
CA GLN A 24 55.26 -0.06 25.80
C GLN A 24 54.79 0.85 24.67
N LEU A 25 54.55 0.30 23.47
CA LEU A 25 54.02 1.05 22.33
C LEU A 25 52.63 1.62 22.64
N LEU A 26 51.74 0.83 23.23
CA LEU A 26 50.39 1.26 23.62
C LEU A 26 50.43 2.34 24.72
N ASN A 27 51.33 2.20 25.69
CA ASN A 27 51.50 3.19 26.76
C ASN A 27 52.08 4.51 26.21
N ASN A 28 53.10 4.44 25.37
CA ASN A 28 53.70 5.63 24.73
C ASN A 28 52.66 6.34 23.84
N ALA A 29 51.86 5.59 23.09
CA ALA A 29 50.78 6.14 22.27
C ALA A 29 49.76 6.93 23.11
N SER A 30 49.48 6.52 24.35
CA SER A 30 48.53 7.25 25.21
C SER A 30 49.01 8.64 25.64
N HIS A 31 50.33 8.91 25.56
CA HIS A 31 50.94 10.17 26.01
C HIS A 31 51.52 11.01 24.86
N ALA A 32 51.50 10.49 23.63
CA ALA A 32 52.07 11.15 22.47
C ALA A 32 51.11 12.22 21.90
N GLN A 33 51.67 13.34 21.45
CA GLN A 33 50.90 14.36 20.69
C GLN A 33 50.41 13.83 19.34
N LYS A 34 51.16 12.89 18.74
CA LYS A 34 50.82 12.19 17.48
C LYS A 34 50.91 10.68 17.71
N PRO A 35 49.84 10.07 18.23
CA PRO A 35 49.86 8.65 18.62
C PRO A 35 49.82 7.69 17.43
N GLU A 36 49.43 8.14 16.24
CA GLU A 36 49.12 7.30 15.08
C GLU A 36 50.28 6.43 14.60
N PRO A 37 51.54 6.93 14.49
CA PRO A 37 52.68 6.09 14.11
C PRO A 37 52.98 4.97 15.13
N LEU A 38 52.81 5.26 16.43
CA LEU A 38 53.02 4.28 17.50
C LEU A 38 51.93 3.21 17.50
N LEU A 39 50.67 3.63 17.31
CA LEU A 39 49.54 2.72 17.14
C LEU A 39 49.68 1.88 15.87
N TRP A 40 50.19 2.44 14.78
CA TRP A 40 50.46 1.70 13.55
C TRP A 40 51.53 0.63 13.76
N GLN A 41 52.64 0.94 14.44
CA GLN A 41 53.67 -0.05 14.75
C GLN A 41 53.12 -1.18 15.63
N ALA A 42 52.34 -0.86 16.65
CA ALA A 42 51.64 -1.85 17.47
C ALA A 42 50.61 -2.68 16.66
N SER A 43 49.94 -2.06 15.69
CA SER A 43 49.01 -2.73 14.77
C SER A 43 49.71 -3.76 13.88
N LEU A 44 50.90 -3.43 13.36
CA LEU A 44 51.73 -4.36 12.58
C LEU A 44 52.18 -5.57 13.39
N LEU A 45 52.29 -5.43 14.71
CA LEU A 45 52.57 -6.53 15.65
C LEU A 45 51.32 -7.35 16.01
N GLY A 46 50.17 -7.07 15.38
CA GLY A 46 48.92 -7.81 15.58
C GLY A 46 48.04 -7.31 16.73
N SER A 47 48.30 -6.13 17.29
CA SER A 47 47.47 -5.60 18.39
C SER A 47 46.12 -5.11 17.89
N GLU A 48 45.05 -5.77 18.31
CA GLU A 48 43.67 -5.35 18.03
C GLU A 48 43.34 -4.03 18.74
N GLU A 49 43.82 -3.83 19.98
CA GLU A 49 43.64 -2.58 20.71
C GLU A 49 44.24 -1.38 19.96
N ALA A 50 45.46 -1.54 19.44
CA ALA A 50 46.12 -0.48 18.68
C ALA A 50 45.33 -0.15 17.39
N GLN A 51 44.83 -1.19 16.71
CA GLN A 51 44.03 -1.04 15.51
C GLN A 51 42.71 -0.30 15.81
N GLN A 52 41.97 -0.70 16.85
CA GLN A 52 40.73 -0.03 17.28
C GLN A 52 40.96 1.43 17.66
N ARG A 53 42.04 1.72 18.41
CA ARG A 53 42.42 3.09 18.78
C ARG A 53 42.75 3.93 17.55
N LEU A 54 43.50 3.37 16.60
CA LEU A 54 43.88 4.07 15.38
C LEU A 54 42.68 4.29 14.46
N VAL A 55 41.75 3.32 14.32
CA VAL A 55 40.48 3.50 13.61
C VAL A 55 39.71 4.68 14.18
N LYS A 56 39.54 4.73 15.51
CA LYS A 56 38.77 5.79 16.17
C LYS A 56 39.36 7.18 15.89
N LEU A 57 40.68 7.33 15.98
CA LEU A 57 41.38 8.57 15.67
C LEU A 57 41.23 8.95 14.19
N ALA A 58 41.55 8.02 13.30
CA ALA A 58 41.52 8.28 11.86
C ALA A 58 40.10 8.58 11.34
N ALA A 59 39.07 7.92 11.89
CA ALA A 59 37.68 8.20 11.56
C ALA A 59 37.23 9.59 12.05
N ALA A 60 37.62 9.98 13.27
CA ALA A 60 37.31 11.30 13.81
C ALA A 60 37.94 12.43 12.98
N ASP A 61 39.19 12.24 12.56
CA ASP A 61 39.94 13.21 11.76
C ASP A 61 39.67 13.10 10.24
N LYS A 62 38.81 12.17 9.83
CA LYS A 62 38.55 11.82 8.42
C LYS A 62 39.83 11.54 7.63
N ASN A 63 40.81 10.92 8.28
CA ASN A 63 42.14 10.66 7.72
C ASN A 63 42.16 9.36 6.93
N ALA A 64 41.91 9.46 5.61
CA ALA A 64 41.90 8.31 4.70
C ALA A 64 43.21 7.51 4.68
N PHE A 65 44.37 8.17 4.85
CA PHE A 65 45.67 7.50 4.82
C PHE A 65 45.78 6.40 5.89
N TRP A 66 45.43 6.72 7.15
CA TRP A 66 45.50 5.73 8.23
C TRP A 66 44.41 4.65 8.11
N LEU A 67 43.22 5.03 7.62
CA LEU A 67 42.16 4.06 7.34
C LEU A 67 42.56 3.07 6.24
N GLU A 68 43.17 3.53 5.13
CA GLU A 68 43.71 2.67 4.08
C GLU A 68 44.80 1.73 4.60
N LYS A 69 45.70 2.22 5.45
CA LYS A 69 46.70 1.40 6.13
C LYS A 69 46.06 0.30 6.96
N LEU A 70 45.02 0.61 7.75
CA LEU A 70 44.29 -0.38 8.54
C LEU A 70 43.47 -1.35 7.69
N VAL A 71 42.87 -0.88 6.59
CA VAL A 71 42.18 -1.74 5.61
C VAL A 71 43.15 -2.76 5.00
N SER A 72 44.42 -2.38 4.80
CA SER A 72 45.45 -3.33 4.33
C SER A 72 45.73 -4.47 5.33
N LEU A 73 45.45 -4.24 6.62
CA LEU A 73 45.46 -5.26 7.68
C LEU A 73 44.11 -6.01 7.82
N ARG A 74 43.17 -5.79 6.90
CA ARG A 74 41.80 -6.34 6.93
C ARG A 74 40.97 -5.91 8.14
N GLN A 75 41.25 -4.74 8.73
CA GLN A 75 40.44 -4.18 9.81
C GLN A 75 39.06 -3.73 9.33
N PRO A 76 37.96 -4.30 9.85
CA PRO A 76 36.64 -4.08 9.28
C PRO A 76 36.03 -2.73 9.67
N GLU A 77 36.30 -2.20 10.87
CA GLU A 77 35.86 -0.86 11.27
C GLU A 77 36.59 0.23 10.48
N ALA A 78 37.85 -0.01 10.09
CA ALA A 78 38.58 0.88 9.20
C ALA A 78 37.95 0.91 7.80
N ALA A 79 37.55 -0.26 7.30
CA ALA A 79 36.88 -0.38 6.01
C ALA A 79 35.51 0.31 6.03
N TRP A 80 34.75 0.17 7.12
CA TRP A 80 33.50 0.88 7.32
C TRP A 80 33.69 2.40 7.38
N ALA A 81 34.65 2.88 8.17
CA ALA A 81 34.95 4.30 8.28
C ALA A 81 35.37 4.88 6.93
N LEU A 82 36.23 4.19 6.17
CA LEU A 82 36.66 4.62 4.86
C LEU A 82 35.49 4.66 3.85
N TYR A 83 34.62 3.65 3.87
CA TYR A 83 33.38 3.63 3.08
C TYR A 83 32.45 4.82 3.40
N GLN A 84 32.37 5.24 4.67
CA GLN A 84 31.55 6.38 5.06
C GLN A 84 32.13 7.74 4.63
N LEU A 85 33.44 7.83 4.39
CA LEU A 85 34.08 9.07 3.90
C LEU A 85 33.76 9.33 2.43
N ASP A 86 33.72 8.27 1.61
CA ASP A 86 33.39 8.34 0.19
C ASP A 86 32.64 7.07 -0.22
N LYS A 87 31.30 7.19 -0.34
CA LYS A 87 30.42 6.09 -0.71
C LYS A 87 30.49 5.76 -2.21
N ASP A 88 30.97 6.70 -3.04
CA ASP A 88 31.00 6.59 -4.50
C ASP A 88 32.39 6.19 -5.03
N ALA A 89 33.37 6.03 -4.14
CA ALA A 89 34.70 5.55 -4.49
C ALA A 89 34.64 4.23 -5.27
N THR A 90 35.57 4.06 -6.22
CA THR A 90 35.67 2.83 -7.04
C THR A 90 35.78 1.54 -6.21
N ASN A 91 36.26 1.63 -4.97
CA ASN A 91 36.45 0.49 -4.07
C ASN A 91 35.32 0.31 -3.03
N SER A 92 34.25 1.10 -3.08
CA SER A 92 33.19 1.12 -2.06
C SER A 92 32.54 -0.23 -1.82
N GLU A 93 32.24 -1.00 -2.88
CA GLU A 93 31.67 -2.34 -2.73
C GLU A 93 32.63 -3.28 -1.97
N ARG A 94 33.93 -3.21 -2.28
CA ARG A 94 34.96 -4.02 -1.63
C ARG A 94 35.08 -3.66 -0.15
N LEU A 95 35.07 -2.36 0.17
CA LEU A 95 35.14 -1.86 1.54
C LEU A 95 33.91 -2.28 2.35
N LEU A 96 32.71 -2.09 1.79
CA LEU A 96 31.45 -2.48 2.41
C LEU A 96 31.40 -3.99 2.67
N ARG A 97 31.79 -4.81 1.68
CA ARG A 97 31.86 -6.28 1.83
C ARG A 97 32.87 -6.69 2.89
N LEU A 98 34.03 -6.05 2.95
CA LEU A 98 35.06 -6.33 3.96
C LEU A 98 34.54 -6.02 5.37
N ALA A 99 33.95 -4.84 5.56
CA ALA A 99 33.37 -4.42 6.83
C ALA A 99 32.22 -5.34 7.29
N ALA A 100 31.29 -5.67 6.39
CA ALA A 100 30.16 -6.54 6.69
C ALA A 100 30.61 -7.96 7.08
N ARG A 101 31.56 -8.54 6.34
CA ARG A 101 32.16 -9.85 6.65
C ARG A 101 32.94 -9.84 7.95
N GLY A 102 33.58 -8.73 8.29
CA GLY A 102 34.30 -8.56 9.55
C GLY A 102 33.42 -8.23 10.75
N GLY A 103 32.10 -8.22 10.62
CA GLY A 103 31.19 -8.15 11.77
C GLY A 103 30.58 -6.77 12.03
N VAL A 104 30.95 -5.71 11.30
CA VAL A 104 30.42 -4.37 11.56
C VAL A 104 28.92 -4.34 11.26
N ALA A 105 28.09 -4.17 12.29
CA ALA A 105 26.65 -4.30 12.17
C ALA A 105 26.01 -3.28 11.20
N ASP A 106 26.49 -2.03 11.23
CA ASP A 106 26.04 -1.00 10.27
C ASP A 106 26.39 -1.37 8.81
N ALA A 107 27.57 -1.96 8.61
CA ALA A 107 28.01 -2.42 7.29
C ALA A 107 27.19 -3.64 6.84
N GLN A 108 26.84 -4.54 7.75
CA GLN A 108 25.95 -5.68 7.46
C GLN A 108 24.55 -5.20 7.06
N LEU A 109 24.00 -4.21 7.75
CA LEU A 109 22.73 -3.57 7.36
C LEU A 109 22.86 -2.93 5.97
N ALA A 110 23.86 -2.08 5.75
CA ALA A 110 24.07 -1.42 4.47
C ALA A 110 24.27 -2.42 3.32
N TYR A 111 25.02 -3.49 3.55
CA TYR A 111 25.21 -4.57 2.58
C TYR A 111 23.91 -5.35 2.32
N ALA A 112 23.07 -5.56 3.35
CA ALA A 112 21.75 -6.16 3.17
C ALA A 112 20.83 -5.28 2.31
N MET A 113 20.78 -3.98 2.58
CA MET A 113 19.96 -3.03 1.83
C MET A 113 20.39 -2.88 0.37
N ALA A 114 21.68 -3.05 0.08
CA ALA A 114 22.22 -3.06 -1.29
C ALA A 114 21.98 -4.39 -2.03
N SER A 115 21.55 -5.45 -1.35
CA SER A 115 21.32 -6.77 -1.96
C SER A 115 19.95 -6.83 -2.63
N GLU A 116 19.91 -7.19 -3.92
CA GLU A 116 18.66 -7.53 -4.62
C GLU A 116 18.14 -8.92 -4.26
N ASP A 117 19.04 -9.84 -3.87
CA ASP A 117 18.65 -11.16 -3.39
C ASP A 117 18.07 -11.07 -1.98
N MET A 118 16.82 -11.53 -1.84
CA MET A 118 16.04 -11.49 -0.61
C MET A 118 16.60 -12.43 0.46
N GLU A 119 17.12 -13.59 0.06
CA GLU A 119 17.71 -14.53 1.01
C GLU A 119 19.03 -14.00 1.57
N ALA A 120 19.91 -13.46 0.71
CA ALA A 120 21.11 -12.77 1.15
C ALA A 120 20.78 -11.57 2.05
N ARG A 121 19.77 -10.76 1.69
CA ARG A 121 19.31 -9.62 2.50
C ARG A 121 18.87 -10.07 3.90
N GLU A 122 18.02 -11.09 3.99
CA GLU A 122 17.56 -11.66 5.28
C GLU A 122 18.75 -12.14 6.12
N ASN A 123 19.66 -12.90 5.51
CA ASN A 123 20.84 -13.44 6.19
C ASN A 123 21.74 -12.36 6.79
N TRP A 124 21.99 -11.27 6.07
CA TRP A 124 22.80 -10.15 6.57
C TRP A 124 22.09 -9.36 7.66
N LEU A 125 20.78 -9.13 7.51
CA LEU A 125 19.98 -8.50 8.56
C LEU A 125 19.95 -9.34 9.84
N ILE A 126 19.81 -10.66 9.76
CA ILE A 126 19.88 -11.57 10.92
C ILE A 126 21.21 -11.43 11.64
N ARG A 127 22.34 -11.35 10.90
CA ARG A 127 23.68 -11.17 11.50
C ARG A 127 23.77 -9.87 12.28
N ALA A 128 23.31 -8.76 11.71
CA ALA A 128 23.32 -7.46 12.39
C ALA A 128 22.35 -7.44 13.57
N ALA A 129 21.13 -7.96 13.40
CA ALA A 129 20.09 -8.00 14.42
C ALA A 129 20.49 -8.83 15.66
N ARG A 130 21.23 -9.94 15.47
CA ARG A 130 21.81 -10.76 16.54
C ARG A 130 22.88 -10.04 17.36
N GLN A 131 23.49 -8.99 16.81
CA GLN A 131 24.40 -8.10 17.53
C GLN A 131 23.65 -6.98 18.30
N HIS A 132 22.33 -7.11 18.47
CA HIS A 132 21.47 -6.08 19.07
C HIS A 132 21.45 -4.74 18.30
N HIS A 133 21.82 -4.76 17.01
CA HIS A 133 21.79 -3.57 16.17
C HIS A 133 20.33 -3.19 15.82
N ALA A 134 19.80 -2.20 16.52
CA ALA A 134 18.38 -1.87 16.47
C ALA A 134 17.85 -1.46 15.07
N PRO A 135 18.59 -0.70 14.23
CA PRO A 135 18.17 -0.44 12.86
C PRO A 135 17.99 -1.72 12.03
N ALA A 136 18.89 -2.71 12.18
CA ALA A 136 18.74 -4.00 11.50
C ALA A 136 17.60 -4.84 12.06
N GLN A 137 17.30 -4.77 13.36
CA GLN A 137 16.13 -5.43 13.93
C GLN A 137 14.83 -4.86 13.34
N ALA A 138 14.74 -3.54 13.18
CA ALA A 138 13.60 -2.88 12.56
C ALA A 138 13.48 -3.26 11.08
N ALA A 139 14.59 -3.16 10.32
CA ALA A 139 14.61 -3.54 8.91
C ALA A 139 14.29 -5.03 8.68
N LEU A 140 14.68 -5.91 9.60
CA LEU A 140 14.34 -7.34 9.55
C LEU A 140 12.84 -7.57 9.80
N ALA A 141 12.23 -6.81 10.72
CA ALA A 141 10.79 -6.84 10.92
C ALA A 141 10.03 -6.41 9.66
N ASP A 142 10.45 -5.30 9.03
CA ASP A 142 9.85 -4.79 7.79
C ASP A 142 9.99 -5.81 6.64
N LEU A 143 11.17 -6.46 6.52
CA LEU A 143 11.39 -7.52 5.54
C LEU A 143 10.42 -8.69 5.73
N TYR A 144 10.19 -9.11 6.97
CA TYR A 144 9.25 -10.19 7.26
C TYR A 144 7.80 -9.80 6.97
N LEU A 145 7.39 -8.57 7.27
CA LEU A 145 6.05 -8.08 6.92
C LEU A 145 5.84 -8.04 5.40
N LEU A 146 6.84 -7.58 4.64
CA LEU A 146 6.80 -7.58 3.17
C LEU A 146 6.61 -9.00 2.61
N ASN A 147 7.23 -10.00 3.24
CA ASN A 147 7.12 -11.41 2.89
C ASN A 147 5.93 -12.11 3.57
N GLN A 148 4.97 -11.36 4.12
CA GLN A 148 3.76 -11.87 4.80
C GLN A 148 4.06 -12.83 5.97
N SER A 149 5.28 -12.79 6.52
CA SER A 149 5.76 -13.63 7.62
C SER A 149 5.55 -12.94 8.97
N VAL A 150 4.29 -12.66 9.30
CA VAL A 150 3.88 -11.87 10.48
C VAL A 150 4.47 -12.41 11.78
N ASP A 151 4.46 -13.74 11.97
CA ASP A 151 4.97 -14.39 13.18
C ASP A 151 6.48 -14.14 13.39
N LYS A 152 7.24 -14.07 12.30
CA LYS A 152 8.68 -13.76 12.37
C LYS A 152 8.92 -12.28 12.64
N ALA A 153 8.05 -11.40 12.16
CA ALA A 153 8.16 -9.95 12.35
C ALA A 153 7.90 -9.52 13.80
N ARG A 154 6.85 -10.07 14.43
CA ARG A 154 6.38 -9.68 15.77
C ARG A 154 7.49 -9.55 16.83
N PRO A 155 8.34 -10.56 17.08
CA PRO A 155 9.36 -10.45 18.13
C PRO A 155 10.40 -9.35 17.87
N TRP A 156 10.60 -8.94 16.61
CA TRP A 156 11.48 -7.82 16.27
C TRP A 156 10.77 -6.47 16.42
N LEU A 157 9.49 -6.41 16.05
CA LEU A 157 8.66 -5.23 16.31
C LEU A 157 8.56 -4.93 17.80
N GLU A 158 8.32 -5.94 18.65
CA GLU A 158 8.26 -5.78 20.10
C GLU A 158 9.57 -5.20 20.68
N LYS A 159 10.73 -5.60 20.15
CA LYS A 159 12.03 -5.07 20.57
C LYS A 159 12.29 -3.64 20.12
N THR A 160 11.69 -3.23 19.00
CA THR A 160 12.04 -1.97 18.32
C THR A 160 10.97 -0.90 18.43
N ALA A 161 9.73 -1.25 18.78
CA ALA A 161 8.60 -0.32 18.94
C ALA A 161 8.88 0.80 19.95
N ASP A 162 9.78 0.57 20.91
CA ASP A 162 10.14 1.61 21.86
C ASP A 162 10.97 2.74 21.23
N ALA A 163 11.84 2.41 20.27
CA ALA A 163 12.80 3.35 19.68
C ALA A 163 12.42 3.79 18.26
N TYR A 164 11.65 2.98 17.52
CA TYR A 164 11.33 3.20 16.10
C TYR A 164 9.83 3.45 15.93
N PRO A 165 9.42 4.67 15.50
CA PRO A 165 8.01 4.99 15.29
C PRO A 165 7.33 4.09 14.27
N GLN A 166 8.06 3.67 13.22
CA GLN A 166 7.58 2.70 12.23
C GLN A 166 7.25 1.36 12.88
N SER A 167 8.15 0.81 13.70
CA SER A 167 7.90 -0.45 14.41
C SER A 167 6.71 -0.36 15.37
N ALA A 168 6.59 0.76 16.09
CA ALA A 168 5.44 1.03 16.96
C ALA A 168 4.14 1.09 16.16
N PHE A 169 4.15 1.74 15.00
CA PHE A 169 2.99 1.81 14.12
C PHE A 169 2.58 0.42 13.60
N GLN A 170 3.53 -0.38 13.10
CA GLN A 170 3.25 -1.72 12.57
C GLN A 170 2.72 -2.66 13.66
N LEU A 171 3.37 -2.67 14.84
CA LEU A 171 2.91 -3.48 15.97
C LEU A 171 1.56 -2.98 16.50
N GLY A 172 1.34 -1.66 16.52
CA GLY A 172 0.08 -1.06 16.97
C GLY A 172 -1.10 -1.47 16.09
N ARG A 173 -0.92 -1.47 14.76
CA ARG A 173 -1.92 -1.99 13.82
C ARG A 173 -2.17 -3.49 14.03
N MET A 174 -1.11 -4.28 14.12
CA MET A 174 -1.20 -5.74 14.33
C MET A 174 -1.99 -6.08 15.61
N LEU A 175 -1.66 -5.46 16.74
CA LEU A 175 -2.40 -5.68 17.99
C LEU A 175 -3.86 -5.24 17.89
N PHE A 176 -4.14 -4.16 17.17
CA PHE A 176 -5.51 -3.71 16.96
C PHE A 176 -6.33 -4.73 16.15
N GLU A 177 -5.76 -5.25 15.06
CA GLU A 177 -6.36 -6.27 14.19
C GLU A 177 -6.48 -7.65 14.87
N GLU A 178 -5.73 -7.89 15.95
CA GLU A 178 -5.85 -9.09 16.80
C GLU A 178 -6.84 -8.92 17.96
N GLY A 179 -7.49 -7.76 18.06
CA GLY A 179 -8.47 -7.44 19.10
C GLY A 179 -7.90 -6.83 20.38
N ASP A 180 -6.57 -6.72 20.53
CA ASP A 180 -5.96 -5.87 21.58
C ASP A 180 -5.97 -4.40 21.16
N MET A 181 -7.17 -3.85 21.05
CA MET A 181 -7.38 -2.46 20.67
C MET A 181 -6.68 -1.48 21.61
N LYS A 182 -6.59 -1.79 22.91
CA LYS A 182 -5.95 -0.92 23.91
C LYS A 182 -4.44 -0.88 23.72
N GLY A 183 -3.81 -2.05 23.57
CA GLY A 183 -2.38 -2.15 23.25
C GLY A 183 -2.05 -1.51 21.91
N GLY A 184 -2.87 -1.77 20.90
CA GLY A 184 -2.76 -1.19 19.57
C GLY A 184 -2.79 0.35 19.59
N VAL A 185 -3.82 0.94 20.20
CA VAL A 185 -3.95 2.41 20.34
C VAL A 185 -2.77 3.02 21.08
N LYS A 186 -2.27 2.38 22.14
CA LYS A 186 -1.11 2.88 22.90
C LYS A 186 0.14 2.97 22.02
N LEU A 187 0.41 1.98 21.18
CA LEU A 187 1.54 1.98 20.27
C LEU A 187 1.36 2.97 19.11
N LEU A 188 0.15 3.08 18.56
CA LEU A 188 -0.17 4.11 17.57
C LEU A 188 0.02 5.52 18.14
N GLN A 189 -0.38 5.78 19.39
CA GLN A 189 -0.13 7.05 20.07
C GLN A 189 1.37 7.34 20.20
N ARG A 190 2.16 6.34 20.59
CA ARG A 190 3.62 6.48 20.65
C ARG A 190 4.20 6.84 19.29
N ALA A 191 3.81 6.12 18.24
CA ALA A 191 4.26 6.41 16.88
C ALA A 191 3.87 7.84 16.46
N ALA A 192 2.62 8.25 16.72
CA ALA A 192 2.10 9.57 16.38
C ALA A 192 2.82 10.72 17.12
N ILE A 193 3.15 10.55 18.41
CA ILE A 193 3.93 11.52 19.20
C ILE A 193 5.32 11.71 18.59
N ASN A 194 5.90 10.65 18.02
CA ASN A 194 7.16 10.71 17.28
C ASN A 194 6.96 11.00 15.78
N HIS A 195 5.93 11.79 15.45
CA HIS A 195 5.64 12.32 14.11
C HIS A 195 5.30 11.28 13.02
N HIS A 196 4.88 10.07 13.39
CA HIS A 196 4.40 9.09 12.41
C HIS A 196 3.02 9.48 11.86
N VAL A 197 2.97 9.98 10.62
CA VAL A 197 1.77 10.56 9.98
C VAL A 197 0.61 9.57 9.93
N MET A 198 0.84 8.35 9.44
CA MET A 198 -0.22 7.35 9.33
C MET A 198 -0.73 6.89 10.70
N ALA A 199 0.11 6.93 11.75
CA ALA A 199 -0.33 6.54 13.08
C ALA A 199 -1.31 7.58 13.64
N LYS A 200 -1.02 8.86 13.41
CA LYS A 200 -1.93 9.95 13.74
C LYS A 200 -3.26 9.81 12.97
N ARG A 201 -3.21 9.54 11.67
CA ARG A 201 -4.42 9.32 10.85
C ARG A 201 -5.28 8.19 11.40
N LEU A 202 -4.70 7.04 11.73
CA LEU A 202 -5.46 5.92 12.32
C LEU A 202 -6.08 6.27 13.67
N LEU A 203 -5.40 7.07 14.51
CA LEU A 203 -5.98 7.52 15.77
C LEU A 203 -7.16 8.47 15.56
N ASP A 204 -7.16 9.27 14.49
CA ASP A 204 -8.29 10.13 14.14
C ASP A 204 -9.46 9.28 13.61
N ILE A 205 -9.19 8.28 12.76
CA ILE A 205 -10.18 7.29 12.30
C ILE A 205 -10.83 6.54 13.47
N ILE A 206 -10.04 6.07 14.45
CA ILE A 206 -10.56 5.37 15.63
C ILE A 206 -11.50 6.24 16.48
N LYS A 207 -11.35 7.58 16.42
CA LYS A 207 -12.26 8.51 17.11
C LYS A 207 -13.49 8.86 16.29
N GLU A 208 -13.35 8.89 14.97
CA GLU A 208 -14.40 9.30 14.03
C GLU A 208 -15.40 8.17 13.79
N TYR A 209 -14.94 6.93 13.71
CA TYR A 209 -15.76 5.77 13.36
C TYR A 209 -15.94 4.84 14.57
N GLU A 210 -17.19 4.47 14.84
CA GLU A 210 -17.55 3.45 15.83
C GLU A 210 -17.68 2.08 15.15
N ILE A 211 -17.07 1.06 15.76
CA ILE A 211 -17.21 -0.33 15.33
C ILE A 211 -18.63 -0.82 15.67
N GLN A 212 -19.35 -1.30 14.66
CA GLN A 212 -20.73 -1.76 14.77
C GLN A 212 -20.85 -3.22 14.36
N THR A 213 -21.82 -3.95 14.93
CA THR A 213 -22.22 -5.24 14.33
C THR A 213 -23.21 -4.97 13.21
N PRO A 214 -23.36 -5.87 12.22
CA PRO A 214 -24.34 -5.66 11.14
C PRO A 214 -25.77 -5.43 11.65
N GLN A 215 -26.12 -6.03 12.79
CA GLN A 215 -27.44 -5.90 13.41
C GLN A 215 -27.63 -4.56 14.13
N SER A 216 -26.54 -3.90 14.58
CA SER A 216 -26.61 -2.61 15.27
C SER A 216 -26.62 -1.41 14.33
N VAL A 217 -26.40 -1.62 13.02
CA VAL A 217 -26.41 -0.54 12.03
C VAL A 217 -27.77 0.17 12.03
N ALA A 218 -27.75 1.44 12.44
CA ALA A 218 -28.91 2.28 12.54
C ALA A 218 -29.18 3.04 11.23
N PHE A 219 -30.42 3.53 11.08
CA PHE A 219 -30.79 4.38 9.95
C PHE A 219 -30.14 5.75 10.06
N THR A 220 -29.43 6.15 9.00
CA THR A 220 -28.94 7.51 8.82
C THR A 220 -29.69 8.14 7.65
N PRO A 221 -30.45 9.24 7.87
CA PRO A 221 -31.15 9.92 6.79
C PRO A 221 -30.20 10.40 5.70
N TRP A 222 -30.56 10.15 4.43
CA TRP A 222 -29.88 10.76 3.29
C TRP A 222 -30.15 12.26 3.25
N SER A 223 -29.15 13.03 2.82
CA SER A 223 -29.29 14.48 2.66
C SER A 223 -30.49 14.81 1.76
N GLN A 224 -31.37 15.69 2.24
CA GLN A 224 -32.50 16.18 1.45
C GLN A 224 -32.12 17.36 0.53
N LYS A 225 -30.87 17.81 0.56
CA LYS A 225 -30.41 18.96 -0.24
C LYS A 225 -30.31 18.65 -1.74
N GLN A 226 -30.16 17.38 -2.10
CA GLN A 226 -30.14 16.94 -3.49
C GLN A 226 -30.92 15.64 -3.64
N TYR A 227 -31.47 15.43 -4.83
CA TYR A 227 -32.02 14.14 -5.21
C TYR A 227 -30.90 13.11 -5.39
N CYS A 228 -31.09 11.90 -4.85
CA CYS A 228 -30.13 10.81 -4.91
C CYS A 228 -30.74 9.66 -5.72
N ALA A 229 -30.34 9.53 -6.98
CA ALA A 229 -30.66 8.37 -7.82
C ALA A 229 -29.89 7.14 -7.31
N GLN A 230 -28.59 7.31 -7.04
CA GLN A 230 -27.76 6.30 -6.39
C GLN A 230 -27.46 6.71 -4.94
N LYS A 231 -27.63 5.74 -4.04
CA LYS A 231 -27.36 5.87 -2.61
C LYS A 231 -26.31 4.83 -2.23
N ILE A 232 -25.07 5.29 -2.11
CA ILE A 232 -23.88 4.45 -1.97
C ILE A 232 -23.43 4.41 -0.52
N GLN A 233 -23.42 3.22 0.07
CA GLN A 233 -22.88 2.98 1.41
C GLN A 233 -21.59 2.15 1.32
N MET A 234 -20.51 2.65 1.89
CA MET A 234 -19.27 1.89 2.03
C MET A 234 -19.26 1.11 3.35
N PHE A 235 -18.75 -0.12 3.32
CA PHE A 235 -18.47 -0.93 4.49
C PHE A 235 -17.02 -1.39 4.52
N ALA A 236 -16.45 -1.44 5.72
CA ALA A 236 -15.11 -1.90 6.01
C ALA A 236 -15.13 -2.72 7.31
N THR A 237 -14.22 -3.69 7.44
CA THR A 237 -14.19 -4.64 8.56
C THR A 237 -12.87 -4.61 9.36
N SER A 238 -11.91 -3.80 8.93
CA SER A 238 -10.58 -3.64 9.54
C SER A 238 -10.24 -2.16 9.72
N LEU A 239 -9.30 -1.85 10.62
CA LEU A 239 -8.82 -0.47 10.80
C LEU A 239 -8.20 0.09 9.50
N SER A 240 -7.52 -0.77 8.74
CA SER A 240 -6.90 -0.41 7.47
C SER A 240 -7.96 -0.14 6.39
N SER A 241 -8.99 -0.98 6.28
CA SER A 241 -10.06 -0.81 5.29
C SER A 241 -10.97 0.39 5.58
N ILE A 242 -11.27 0.69 6.85
CA ILE A 242 -12.09 1.87 7.18
C ILE A 242 -11.33 3.17 6.92
N GLU A 243 -10.02 3.20 7.18
CA GLU A 243 -9.16 4.32 6.82
C GLU A 243 -9.19 4.56 5.31
N ARG A 244 -9.06 3.47 4.52
CA ARG A 244 -9.14 3.54 3.07
C ARG A 244 -10.50 4.04 2.57
N GLY A 245 -11.59 3.47 3.09
CA GLY A 245 -12.94 3.92 2.78
C GLY A 245 -13.15 5.40 3.12
N SER A 246 -12.61 5.87 4.24
CA SER A 246 -12.68 7.27 4.65
C SER A 246 -11.93 8.17 3.67
N GLN A 247 -10.73 7.80 3.23
CA GLN A 247 -9.99 8.55 2.19
C GLN A 247 -10.78 8.64 0.88
N LEU A 248 -11.36 7.53 0.43
CA LEU A 248 -12.15 7.46 -0.79
C LEU A 248 -13.42 8.35 -0.70
N TYR A 249 -14.11 8.29 0.43
CA TYR A 249 -15.27 9.14 0.72
C TYR A 249 -14.89 10.63 0.73
N GLU A 250 -13.82 11.00 1.44
CA GLU A 250 -13.34 12.38 1.49
C GLU A 250 -12.96 12.92 0.10
N ALA A 251 -12.34 12.08 -0.74
CA ALA A 251 -12.02 12.44 -2.11
C ALA A 251 -13.28 12.61 -2.97
N PHE A 252 -14.27 11.71 -2.82
CA PHE A 252 -15.56 11.81 -3.51
C PHE A 252 -16.30 13.12 -3.20
N VAL A 253 -16.38 13.50 -1.92
CA VAL A 253 -17.06 14.72 -1.49
C VAL A 253 -16.37 16.00 -2.03
N LYS A 254 -15.06 15.93 -2.29
CA LYS A 254 -14.26 17.06 -2.81
C LYS A 254 -14.20 17.12 -4.34
N ASP A 255 -14.67 16.10 -5.05
CA ASP A 255 -14.57 16.04 -6.50
C ASP A 255 -15.68 16.86 -7.19
N GLU A 256 -15.29 18.05 -7.66
CA GLU A 256 -16.21 18.97 -8.33
C GLU A 256 -16.78 18.42 -9.64
N ARG A 257 -16.10 17.46 -10.29
CA ARG A 257 -16.53 16.88 -11.57
C ARG A 257 -17.81 16.06 -11.42
N LEU A 258 -17.98 15.42 -10.27
CA LEU A 258 -19.12 14.53 -9.97
C LEU A 258 -20.24 15.24 -9.20
N ARG A 259 -20.04 16.50 -8.78
CA ARG A 259 -20.94 17.23 -7.88
C ARG A 259 -22.38 17.32 -8.39
N ASP A 260 -22.56 17.45 -9.70
CA ASP A 260 -23.87 17.62 -10.33
C ASP A 260 -24.54 16.27 -10.70
N LEU A 261 -23.88 15.14 -10.43
CA LEU A 261 -24.49 13.82 -10.58
C LEU A 261 -25.35 13.52 -9.35
N PRO A 262 -26.57 12.95 -9.51
CA PRO A 262 -27.41 12.52 -8.38
C PRO A 262 -26.89 11.21 -7.72
N ILE A 263 -25.57 11.13 -7.51
CA ILE A 263 -24.90 10.08 -6.76
C ILE A 263 -24.63 10.61 -5.36
N CYS A 264 -25.21 9.96 -4.36
CA CYS A 264 -25.01 10.31 -2.97
C CYS A 264 -24.21 9.22 -2.28
N MET A 265 -23.25 9.63 -1.46
CA MET A 265 -22.46 8.74 -0.62
C MET A 265 -22.54 9.18 0.83
N GLN A 266 -22.69 8.21 1.73
CA GLN A 266 -22.59 8.43 3.19
C GLN A 266 -21.18 8.10 3.68
N THR A 267 -20.85 8.59 4.87
CA THR A 267 -19.62 8.20 5.56
C THR A 267 -19.55 6.67 5.66
N PRO A 268 -18.36 6.07 5.49
CA PRO A 268 -18.19 4.62 5.62
C PRO A 268 -18.68 4.08 6.97
N ILE A 269 -19.18 2.85 6.97
CA ILE A 269 -19.57 2.14 8.19
C ILE A 269 -18.48 1.12 8.53
N TRP A 270 -17.96 1.22 9.76
CA TRP A 270 -17.00 0.26 10.28
C TRP A 270 -17.75 -0.90 10.94
N LEU A 271 -17.78 -2.04 10.27
CA LEU A 271 -18.33 -3.26 10.82
C LEU A 271 -17.27 -4.01 11.64
N SER A 272 -17.71 -4.77 12.65
CA SER A 272 -16.83 -5.63 13.42
C SER A 272 -16.06 -6.59 12.51
N GLN A 273 -14.84 -6.91 12.91
CA GLN A 273 -14.01 -7.91 12.24
C GLN A 273 -14.77 -9.24 12.11
N ASP A 274 -14.52 -9.96 11.02
CA ASP A 274 -15.17 -11.23 10.65
C ASP A 274 -16.69 -11.17 10.47
N SER A 275 -17.29 -9.98 10.46
CA SER A 275 -18.73 -9.84 10.18
C SER A 275 -19.08 -10.09 8.71
N VAL A 276 -18.11 -9.98 7.82
CA VAL A 276 -18.27 -10.22 6.38
C VAL A 276 -17.06 -11.03 5.90
N GLU A 277 -17.30 -12.28 5.50
CA GLU A 277 -16.26 -13.15 4.94
C GLU A 277 -15.98 -12.75 3.49
N CYS A 278 -14.75 -12.31 3.19
CA CYS A 278 -14.32 -11.93 1.86
C CYS A 278 -13.15 -12.81 1.40
N SER A 279 -13.06 -13.07 0.09
CA SER A 279 -11.91 -13.75 -0.52
C SER A 279 -11.51 -13.01 -1.80
N SER A 280 -10.20 -12.96 -2.06
CA SER A 280 -9.63 -12.42 -3.29
C SER A 280 -9.90 -13.30 -4.52
N ASP A 281 -10.27 -14.56 -4.30
CA ASP A 281 -10.73 -15.51 -5.31
C ASP A 281 -12.04 -16.17 -4.86
N TRP A 282 -13.12 -15.38 -4.88
CA TRP A 282 -14.42 -15.82 -4.42
C TRP A 282 -14.98 -16.92 -5.32
N LYS A 283 -15.23 -18.10 -4.75
CA LYS A 283 -15.74 -19.28 -5.46
C LYS A 283 -14.92 -19.66 -6.71
N GLN A 284 -13.59 -19.45 -6.70
CA GLN A 284 -12.68 -19.78 -7.81
C GLN A 284 -12.99 -19.03 -9.11
N THR A 285 -13.47 -17.79 -9.00
CA THR A 285 -13.83 -16.94 -10.14
C THR A 285 -12.69 -16.03 -10.61
N GLY A 286 -11.56 -16.02 -9.90
CA GLY A 286 -10.42 -15.13 -10.11
C GLY A 286 -10.70 -13.68 -9.72
N ARG A 287 -11.75 -13.42 -8.93
CA ARG A 287 -12.21 -12.08 -8.55
C ARG A 287 -12.51 -12.00 -7.07
N MET A 288 -12.41 -10.78 -6.53
CA MET A 288 -12.82 -10.50 -5.16
C MET A 288 -14.34 -10.67 -5.00
N GLY A 289 -14.74 -11.17 -3.85
CA GLY A 289 -16.15 -11.28 -3.47
C GLY A 289 -16.30 -11.56 -1.99
N CYS A 290 -17.49 -11.30 -1.46
CA CYS A 290 -17.79 -11.49 -0.05
C CYS A 290 -19.14 -12.19 0.16
N ASP A 291 -19.33 -12.74 1.35
CA ASP A 291 -20.61 -13.20 1.82
C ASP A 291 -21.52 -12.02 2.23
N ILE A 292 -22.44 -11.68 1.35
CA ILE A 292 -23.33 -10.52 1.52
C ILE A 292 -24.48 -10.76 2.51
N ARG A 293 -24.67 -11.97 3.04
CA ARG A 293 -25.80 -12.31 3.95
C ARG A 293 -25.89 -11.36 5.13
N GLN A 294 -24.74 -11.06 5.72
CA GLN A 294 -24.65 -10.20 6.90
C GLN A 294 -24.94 -8.73 6.58
N LEU A 295 -24.92 -8.34 5.29
CA LEU A 295 -25.18 -6.99 4.83
C LEU A 295 -26.66 -6.70 4.55
N GLU A 296 -27.54 -7.70 4.61
CA GLU A 296 -29.00 -7.51 4.40
C GLU A 296 -29.53 -6.41 5.33
N LYS A 297 -29.26 -6.53 6.63
CA LYS A 297 -29.73 -5.57 7.64
C LYS A 297 -29.07 -4.19 7.50
N PRO A 298 -27.75 -4.06 7.35
CA PRO A 298 -27.11 -2.77 7.07
C PRO A 298 -27.67 -2.06 5.83
N VAL A 299 -27.88 -2.76 4.72
CA VAL A 299 -28.43 -2.17 3.49
C VAL A 299 -29.86 -1.69 3.70
N GLU A 300 -30.69 -2.47 4.41
CA GLU A 300 -32.04 -2.05 4.76
C GLU A 300 -32.06 -0.84 5.69
N SER A 301 -31.24 -0.86 6.74
CA SER A 301 -31.14 0.20 7.72
C SER A 301 -30.68 1.49 7.07
N THR A 302 -29.68 1.46 6.19
CA THR A 302 -29.16 2.65 5.49
C THR A 302 -30.02 3.07 4.31
N ARG A 303 -30.90 2.19 3.79
CA ARG A 303 -31.63 2.40 2.53
C ARG A 303 -30.70 2.65 1.34
N ALA A 304 -29.52 2.02 1.38
CA ALA A 304 -28.58 2.07 0.27
C ALA A 304 -29.15 1.33 -0.95
N THR A 305 -28.89 1.86 -2.15
CA THR A 305 -29.19 1.17 -3.41
C THR A 305 -27.96 0.48 -3.96
N HIS A 306 -26.78 0.94 -3.57
CA HIS A 306 -25.47 0.41 -3.97
C HIS A 306 -24.56 0.34 -2.76
N ILE A 307 -23.62 -0.60 -2.79
CA ILE A 307 -22.64 -0.74 -1.71
C ILE A 307 -21.24 -0.86 -2.25
N VAL A 308 -20.28 -0.42 -1.44
CA VAL A 308 -18.85 -0.63 -1.67
C VAL A 308 -18.31 -1.42 -0.49
N LEU A 309 -17.61 -2.51 -0.75
CA LEU A 309 -16.92 -3.32 0.24
C LEU A 309 -15.42 -3.09 0.08
N VAL A 310 -14.82 -2.47 1.08
CA VAL A 310 -13.37 -2.26 1.12
C VAL A 310 -12.76 -3.38 1.94
N GLY A 311 -12.00 -4.27 1.30
CA GLY A 311 -11.29 -5.36 1.96
C GLY A 311 -9.77 -5.21 1.85
N ASP A 312 -9.05 -6.18 2.41
CA ASP A 312 -7.59 -6.07 2.56
C ASP A 312 -6.82 -6.39 1.26
N ALA A 313 -7.35 -7.28 0.40
CA ALA A 313 -6.72 -7.67 -0.86
C ALA A 313 -7.72 -8.23 -1.88
N GLY A 314 -7.52 -7.93 -3.16
CA GLY A 314 -8.29 -8.48 -4.27
C GLY A 314 -8.30 -7.53 -5.47
N LYS A 315 -8.66 -8.01 -6.67
CA LYS A 315 -8.85 -7.10 -7.81
C LYS A 315 -10.22 -6.43 -7.70
N ALA A 316 -10.24 -5.10 -7.85
CA ALA A 316 -11.48 -4.33 -7.96
C ALA A 316 -12.45 -4.96 -8.96
N ASN A 317 -13.72 -5.00 -8.59
CA ASN A 317 -14.78 -5.43 -9.49
C ASN A 317 -16.15 -4.91 -9.04
N VAL A 318 -17.06 -4.84 -10.01
CA VAL A 318 -18.48 -4.58 -9.79
C VAL A 318 -19.33 -5.81 -10.15
N ASN A 319 -20.32 -6.10 -9.29
CA ASN A 319 -21.34 -7.11 -9.53
C ASN A 319 -22.69 -6.61 -9.00
N ASN A 320 -23.65 -6.36 -9.88
CA ASN A 320 -25.07 -6.05 -9.56
C ASN A 320 -25.24 -5.08 -8.36
N GLY A 321 -24.60 -3.91 -8.41
CA GLY A 321 -24.73 -2.89 -7.38
C GLY A 321 -23.82 -3.06 -6.15
N ILE A 322 -22.92 -4.03 -6.18
CA ILE A 322 -21.82 -4.20 -5.22
C ILE A 322 -20.52 -3.89 -5.93
N MET A 323 -19.72 -3.01 -5.36
CA MET A 323 -18.34 -2.76 -5.74
C MET A 323 -17.43 -3.34 -4.66
N TYR A 324 -16.40 -4.06 -5.05
CA TYR A 324 -15.34 -4.49 -4.14
C TYR A 324 -14.08 -3.72 -4.48
N LEU A 325 -13.41 -3.18 -3.46
CA LEU A 325 -12.14 -2.47 -3.56
C LEU A 325 -11.18 -3.03 -2.52
N ASP A 326 -9.89 -3.00 -2.84
CA ASP A 326 -8.82 -3.32 -1.91
C ASP A 326 -8.11 -2.07 -1.35
N LEU A 327 -7.13 -2.28 -0.48
CA LEU A 327 -6.37 -1.19 0.15
C LEU A 327 -5.48 -0.40 -0.84
N SER A 328 -5.19 -0.98 -2.00
CA SER A 328 -4.35 -0.38 -3.05
C SER A 328 -5.15 0.38 -4.10
N ASP A 329 -6.44 0.07 -4.27
CA ASP A 329 -7.31 0.66 -5.29
C ASP A 329 -7.50 2.17 -5.10
N SER A 330 -7.02 2.96 -6.06
CA SER A 330 -7.03 4.44 -6.03
C SER A 330 -8.43 5.06 -6.09
N TYR A 331 -8.56 6.35 -5.76
CA TYR A 331 -9.81 7.09 -5.98
C TYR A 331 -10.25 7.08 -7.46
N SER A 332 -9.30 7.06 -8.40
CA SER A 332 -9.62 6.96 -9.83
C SER A 332 -10.26 5.61 -10.20
N VAL A 333 -9.89 4.52 -9.50
CA VAL A 333 -10.54 3.20 -9.64
C VAL A 333 -11.98 3.28 -9.12
N LEU A 334 -12.21 3.88 -7.93
CA LEU A 334 -13.58 4.10 -7.43
C LEU A 334 -14.44 4.82 -8.48
N VAL A 335 -13.95 5.91 -9.09
CA VAL A 335 -14.72 6.66 -10.10
C VAL A 335 -14.99 5.83 -11.35
N HIS A 336 -14.03 5.01 -11.80
CA HIS A 336 -14.23 4.06 -12.89
C HIS A 336 -15.34 3.05 -12.58
N GLU A 337 -15.28 2.40 -11.42
CA GLU A 337 -16.27 1.42 -10.99
C GLU A 337 -17.65 2.05 -10.73
N LEU A 338 -17.71 3.32 -10.29
CA LEU A 338 -18.97 4.05 -10.17
C LEU A 338 -19.66 4.22 -11.53
N ALA A 339 -18.92 4.38 -12.62
CA ALA A 339 -19.53 4.48 -13.96
C ALA A 339 -20.12 3.14 -14.40
N HIS A 340 -19.53 2.01 -14.00
CA HIS A 340 -20.14 0.69 -14.23
C HIS A 340 -21.48 0.52 -13.53
N PHE A 341 -21.71 1.14 -12.35
CA PHE A 341 -23.05 1.19 -11.75
C PHE A 341 -24.09 1.91 -12.62
N ALA A 342 -23.66 2.82 -13.50
CA ALA A 342 -24.51 3.48 -14.47
C ALA A 342 -24.48 2.83 -15.86
N GLY A 343 -23.93 1.61 -15.98
CA GLY A 343 -23.96 0.82 -17.21
C GLY A 343 -22.86 1.15 -18.22
N PHE A 344 -21.88 2.00 -17.88
CA PHE A 344 -20.71 2.22 -18.73
C PHE A 344 -19.90 0.92 -18.89
N VAL A 345 -19.21 0.78 -20.02
CA VAL A 345 -18.41 -0.39 -20.36
C VAL A 345 -16.97 0.04 -20.61
N ASP A 346 -16.03 -0.84 -20.28
CA ASP A 346 -14.61 -0.64 -20.53
C ASP A 346 -14.29 -0.38 -22.00
N GLU A 347 -13.35 0.53 -22.23
CA GLU A 347 -12.88 0.91 -23.57
C GLU A 347 -11.59 0.19 -23.99
N TYR A 348 -11.06 -0.65 -23.10
CA TYR A 348 -9.96 -1.58 -23.37
C TYR A 348 -10.48 -2.99 -23.74
N PRO A 349 -9.66 -3.85 -24.36
CA PRO A 349 -10.10 -5.16 -24.81
C PRO A 349 -10.70 -6.02 -23.68
N LEU A 350 -11.98 -6.36 -23.81
CA LEU A 350 -12.70 -7.17 -22.84
C LEU A 350 -12.34 -8.66 -22.96
N PRO A 351 -12.44 -9.44 -21.85
CA PRO A 351 -12.42 -10.90 -21.93
C PRO A 351 -13.45 -11.43 -22.91
N VAL A 352 -13.13 -12.53 -23.61
CA VAL A 352 -13.91 -13.04 -24.76
C VAL A 352 -15.38 -13.29 -24.40
N GLU A 353 -15.66 -13.81 -23.21
CA GLU A 353 -17.00 -14.13 -22.73
C GLU A 353 -17.87 -12.87 -22.57
N ILE A 354 -17.31 -11.81 -21.99
CA ILE A 354 -17.98 -10.53 -21.76
C ILE A 354 -18.10 -9.77 -23.09
N ALA A 355 -17.04 -9.78 -23.91
CA ALA A 355 -17.05 -9.17 -25.24
C ALA A 355 -18.16 -9.76 -26.13
N ARG A 356 -18.42 -11.07 -26.06
CA ARG A 356 -19.54 -11.69 -26.81
C ARG A 356 -20.91 -11.14 -26.42
N GLN A 357 -21.10 -10.67 -25.19
CA GLN A 357 -22.37 -10.10 -24.73
C GLN A 357 -22.51 -8.66 -25.24
N TYR A 358 -21.58 -7.78 -24.88
CA TYR A 358 -21.64 -6.37 -25.27
C TYR A 358 -21.50 -6.15 -26.77
N CYS A 359 -20.60 -6.88 -27.43
CA CYS A 359 -20.36 -6.73 -28.86
C CYS A 359 -21.41 -7.40 -29.74
N ALA A 360 -22.37 -8.14 -29.15
CA ALA A 360 -23.52 -8.68 -29.86
C ALA A 360 -24.78 -7.80 -29.78
N GLY A 361 -24.73 -6.66 -29.08
CA GLY A 361 -25.83 -5.68 -29.02
C GLY A 361 -26.40 -5.41 -27.63
N GLU A 362 -25.68 -5.74 -26.55
CA GLU A 362 -26.05 -5.21 -25.22
C GLU A 362 -25.89 -3.68 -25.21
N LYS A 363 -26.82 -2.99 -24.54
CA LYS A 363 -26.83 -1.53 -24.52
C LYS A 363 -25.78 -1.00 -23.54
N ALA A 364 -24.94 -0.08 -24.01
CA ALA A 364 -24.01 0.68 -23.20
C ALA A 364 -24.05 2.16 -23.61
N PRO A 365 -23.92 3.10 -22.67
CA PRO A 365 -24.01 4.52 -22.95
C PRO A 365 -22.80 5.05 -23.74
N ASN A 366 -21.62 4.44 -23.57
CA ASN A 366 -20.36 4.90 -24.16
C ASN A 366 -19.82 4.00 -25.29
N LEU A 367 -20.59 3.01 -25.76
CA LEU A 367 -20.14 2.05 -26.76
C LEU A 367 -21.19 1.81 -27.85
N ILE A 368 -20.74 1.85 -29.10
CA ILE A 368 -21.45 1.31 -30.25
C ILE A 368 -20.58 0.30 -30.98
N VAL A 369 -21.19 -0.70 -31.62
CA VAL A 369 -20.46 -1.77 -32.32
C VAL A 369 -20.99 -1.89 -33.76
N ASP A 370 -20.07 -2.12 -34.70
CA ASP A 370 -20.41 -2.41 -36.09
C ASP A 370 -21.21 -3.74 -36.14
N GLY A 371 -22.51 -3.63 -36.41
CA GLY A 371 -23.42 -4.77 -36.53
C GLY A 371 -24.30 -4.69 -37.76
N LYS A 372 -25.08 -5.75 -38.05
CA LYS A 372 -26.15 -5.73 -39.07
C LYS A 372 -27.00 -4.48 -38.84
N ILE A 373 -27.39 -3.77 -39.89
CA ILE A 373 -28.16 -2.51 -39.84
C ILE A 373 -29.37 -2.67 -38.91
N THR A 374 -29.20 -2.36 -37.63
CA THR A 374 -30.23 -2.35 -36.60
C THR A 374 -30.36 -0.91 -36.10
N TYR A 375 -31.54 -0.57 -35.58
CA TYR A 375 -31.82 0.77 -35.09
C TYR A 375 -31.00 1.15 -33.82
N GLN A 376 -30.35 0.18 -33.16
CA GLN A 376 -29.68 0.37 -31.88
C GLN A 376 -28.42 1.27 -31.95
N PRO A 377 -27.38 0.96 -32.77
CA PRO A 377 -26.22 1.86 -32.90
C PRO A 377 -26.61 3.27 -33.34
N LEU A 378 -27.61 3.39 -34.21
CA LEU A 378 -28.10 4.68 -34.70
C LEU A 378 -28.75 5.48 -33.56
N ALA A 379 -29.56 4.86 -32.71
CA ALA A 379 -30.19 5.52 -31.57
C ALA A 379 -29.15 6.04 -30.56
N THR A 380 -28.13 5.24 -30.24
CA THR A 380 -27.04 5.66 -29.34
C THR A 380 -26.26 6.84 -29.91
N VAL A 381 -25.91 6.81 -31.20
CA VAL A 381 -25.23 7.96 -31.85
C VAL A 381 -26.12 9.20 -31.88
N MET A 382 -27.42 9.05 -32.16
CA MET A 382 -28.36 10.17 -32.10
C MET A 382 -28.45 10.76 -30.69
N GLN A 383 -28.41 9.92 -29.65
CA GLN A 383 -28.36 10.38 -28.27
C GLN A 383 -27.08 11.16 -27.99
N TRP A 384 -25.91 10.69 -28.45
CA TRP A 384 -24.65 11.41 -28.31
C TRP A 384 -24.72 12.79 -28.99
N LEU A 385 -25.19 12.85 -30.23
CA LEU A 385 -25.34 14.10 -30.99
C LEU A 385 -26.40 15.05 -30.41
N ALA A 386 -27.40 14.51 -29.71
CA ALA A 386 -28.42 15.31 -29.03
C ALA A 386 -27.87 15.99 -27.77
N LEU A 387 -26.96 15.33 -27.05
CA LEU A 387 -26.26 15.87 -25.88
C LEU A 387 -25.16 16.85 -26.31
N ASP A 388 -24.32 16.44 -27.26
CA ASP A 388 -23.24 17.25 -27.80
C ASP A 388 -23.17 17.11 -29.34
N LYS A 389 -23.52 18.18 -30.04
CA LYS A 389 -23.50 18.24 -31.51
C LYS A 389 -22.09 18.15 -32.11
N THR A 390 -21.06 18.38 -31.30
CA THR A 390 -19.65 18.35 -31.68
C THR A 390 -18.93 17.08 -31.25
N VAL A 391 -19.67 16.09 -30.72
CA VAL A 391 -19.11 14.83 -30.25
C VAL A 391 -18.29 14.13 -31.32
N ASP A 392 -17.06 13.78 -30.95
CA ASP A 392 -16.19 13.00 -31.80
C ASP A 392 -16.46 11.51 -31.60
N ILE A 393 -16.70 10.78 -32.69
CA ILE A 393 -16.79 9.32 -32.67
C ILE A 393 -15.42 8.74 -33.01
N ALA A 394 -14.84 7.99 -32.08
CA ALA A 394 -13.52 7.38 -32.24
C ALA A 394 -13.59 5.87 -32.05
N LEU A 395 -12.58 5.14 -32.55
CA LEU A 395 -12.48 3.70 -32.35
C LEU A 395 -12.28 3.38 -30.86
N SER A 396 -13.01 2.38 -30.38
CA SER A 396 -12.82 1.76 -29.08
C SER A 396 -12.16 0.40 -29.24
N ARG A 397 -11.34 0.00 -28.24
CA ARG A 397 -10.67 -1.30 -28.22
C ARG A 397 -11.49 -2.39 -27.54
N THR A 398 -12.64 -2.05 -26.96
CA THR A 398 -13.56 -2.95 -26.22
C THR A 398 -13.75 -4.31 -26.89
N CYS A 399 -14.05 -4.32 -28.20
CA CYS A 399 -14.46 -5.52 -28.94
C CYS A 399 -13.33 -6.21 -29.73
N ASN A 400 -12.07 -5.81 -29.52
CA ASN A 400 -10.93 -6.33 -30.27
C ASN A 400 -10.76 -7.84 -30.13
N THR A 401 -11.06 -8.41 -28.96
CA THR A 401 -10.90 -9.86 -28.69
C THR A 401 -11.84 -10.75 -29.49
N VAL A 402 -12.97 -10.22 -29.94
CA VAL A 402 -13.95 -10.92 -30.80
C VAL A 402 -13.91 -10.45 -32.25
N GLY A 403 -12.95 -9.58 -32.60
CA GLY A 403 -12.74 -9.09 -33.97
C GLY A 403 -13.83 -8.14 -34.48
N ALA A 404 -14.65 -7.56 -33.60
CA ALA A 404 -15.66 -6.58 -33.98
C ALA A 404 -15.12 -5.15 -33.79
N ARG A 405 -15.49 -4.24 -34.71
CA ARG A 405 -15.15 -2.82 -34.57
C ARG A 405 -16.16 -2.14 -33.66
N ALA A 406 -15.66 -1.42 -32.67
CA ALA A 406 -16.47 -0.65 -31.75
C ALA A 406 -16.01 0.81 -31.73
N TYR A 407 -16.89 1.70 -31.27
CA TYR A 407 -16.64 3.13 -31.22
C TYR A 407 -17.16 3.73 -29.92
N LYS A 408 -16.57 4.86 -29.54
CA LYS A 408 -16.84 5.63 -28.32
C LYS A 408 -17.00 7.13 -28.64
N PRO A 409 -17.69 7.91 -27.79
CA PRO A 409 -17.96 9.33 -28.01
C PRO A 409 -16.80 10.25 -27.61
N SER A 410 -15.54 9.81 -27.74
CA SER A 410 -14.37 10.66 -27.49
C SER A 410 -13.11 10.12 -28.16
N ARG A 411 -12.27 11.01 -28.70
CA ARG A 411 -10.91 10.67 -29.15
C ARG A 411 -9.87 10.59 -28.03
N GLN A 412 -10.20 11.09 -26.85
CA GLN A 412 -9.27 11.10 -25.72
C GLN A 412 -9.16 9.71 -25.09
N ILE A 413 -8.03 9.46 -24.42
CA ILE A 413 -7.91 8.32 -23.51
C ILE A 413 -8.76 8.68 -22.28
N THR A 414 -9.88 7.98 -22.10
CA THR A 414 -10.84 8.28 -21.04
C THR A 414 -10.57 7.44 -19.80
N PHE A 415 -11.20 7.79 -18.68
CA PHE A 415 -11.20 6.99 -17.47
C PHE A 415 -11.78 5.57 -17.66
N MET A 416 -12.59 5.31 -18.70
CA MET A 416 -13.09 3.97 -19.04
C MET A 416 -12.08 3.17 -19.88
N GLU A 417 -11.10 3.82 -20.50
CA GLU A 417 -10.00 3.15 -21.21
C GLU A 417 -8.82 2.88 -20.28
N HIS A 418 -8.51 3.87 -19.43
CA HIS A 418 -7.43 3.87 -18.47
C HIS A 418 -7.86 4.69 -17.25
N HIS A 419 -8.16 4.01 -16.14
CA HIS A 419 -8.69 4.64 -14.92
C HIS A 419 -7.76 5.74 -14.37
N ASP A 420 -6.44 5.54 -14.47
CA ASP A 420 -5.39 6.47 -14.03
C ASP A 420 -5.31 7.77 -14.86
N SER A 421 -5.92 7.82 -16.05
CA SER A 421 -6.00 9.06 -16.84
C SER A 421 -6.77 10.16 -16.10
N GLY A 422 -7.78 9.78 -15.31
CA GLY A 422 -8.70 10.71 -14.66
C GLY A 422 -9.50 11.59 -15.62
N VAL A 423 -9.43 11.38 -16.93
CA VAL A 423 -10.12 12.21 -17.92
C VAL A 423 -11.54 11.72 -18.08
N ILE A 424 -12.50 12.56 -17.67
CA ILE A 424 -13.93 12.35 -17.88
C ILE A 424 -14.40 13.45 -18.85
N PRO A 425 -14.58 13.15 -20.15
CA PRO A 425 -15.07 14.15 -21.10
C PRO A 425 -16.48 14.62 -20.73
N ASP A 426 -16.85 15.86 -21.08
CA ASP A 426 -18.16 16.44 -20.72
C ASP A 426 -19.34 15.58 -21.20
N ILE A 427 -19.25 15.03 -22.41
CA ILE A 427 -20.25 14.09 -22.95
C ILE A 427 -20.43 12.85 -22.06
N TYR A 428 -19.39 12.38 -21.35
CA TYR A 428 -19.51 11.26 -20.41
C TYR A 428 -20.26 11.67 -19.16
N ILE A 429 -20.07 12.89 -18.66
CA ILE A 429 -20.86 13.43 -17.54
C ILE A 429 -22.34 13.52 -17.94
N ASP A 430 -22.66 14.00 -19.14
CA ASP A 430 -24.05 14.11 -19.61
C ASP A 430 -24.69 12.74 -19.87
N LEU A 431 -23.94 11.80 -20.43
CA LEU A 431 -24.37 10.41 -20.54
C LEU A 431 -24.65 9.80 -19.17
N TRP A 432 -23.76 10.04 -18.20
CA TRP A 432 -23.92 9.53 -16.84
C TRP A 432 -25.15 10.12 -16.15
N LYS A 433 -25.39 11.44 -16.27
CA LYS A 433 -26.64 12.07 -15.81
C LYS A 433 -27.87 11.40 -16.43
N THR A 434 -27.82 11.12 -17.72
CA THR A 434 -28.93 10.44 -18.42
C THR A 434 -29.17 9.03 -17.86
N GLN A 435 -28.12 8.24 -17.67
CA GLN A 435 -28.24 6.90 -17.08
C GLN A 435 -28.78 6.96 -15.65
N LEU A 436 -28.37 7.95 -14.85
CA LEU A 436 -28.86 8.14 -13.48
C LEU A 436 -30.33 8.61 -13.42
N SER A 437 -30.89 9.10 -14.52
CA SER A 437 -32.33 9.38 -14.64
C SER A 437 -33.16 8.17 -15.07
N THR A 438 -32.49 7.06 -15.45
CA THR A 438 -33.13 5.83 -15.92
C THR A 438 -32.89 4.71 -14.90
N PRO A 439 -33.87 4.35 -14.05
CA PRO A 439 -33.67 3.34 -13.02
C PRO A 439 -33.16 1.98 -13.54
N GLU A 440 -33.69 1.52 -14.68
CA GLU A 440 -33.31 0.24 -15.30
C GLU A 440 -31.80 0.15 -15.63
N ALA A 441 -31.13 1.29 -15.81
CA ALA A 441 -29.71 1.36 -16.11
C ALA A 441 -28.82 1.23 -14.86
N GLN A 442 -29.36 1.47 -13.66
CA GLN A 442 -28.58 1.68 -12.43
C GLN A 442 -28.28 0.40 -11.64
N ARG A 443 -28.75 -0.78 -12.04
CA ARG A 443 -28.37 -2.11 -11.47
C ARG A 443 -28.13 -2.13 -9.94
N PRO A 444 -29.15 -1.93 -9.08
CA PRO A 444 -28.97 -1.85 -7.62
C PRO A 444 -28.62 -3.19 -6.96
N VAL A 445 -28.10 -3.12 -5.73
CA VAL A 445 -27.70 -4.28 -4.89
C VAL A 445 -28.83 -5.29 -4.64
N PHE A 446 -30.09 -4.87 -4.83
CA PHE A 446 -31.28 -5.68 -4.57
C PHE A 446 -31.29 -6.98 -5.37
N MET A 447 -30.77 -6.96 -6.60
CA MET A 447 -30.66 -8.16 -7.44
C MET A 447 -29.67 -9.19 -6.87
N ASN A 448 -28.58 -8.75 -6.24
CA ASN A 448 -27.65 -9.64 -5.55
C ASN A 448 -28.34 -10.37 -4.37
N PHE A 449 -29.09 -9.63 -3.55
CA PHE A 449 -29.82 -10.22 -2.43
C PHE A 449 -30.91 -11.18 -2.90
N PHE A 450 -31.70 -10.79 -3.92
CA PHE A 450 -32.70 -11.66 -4.52
C PHE A 450 -32.07 -12.98 -5.00
N GLN A 451 -31.04 -12.90 -5.85
CA GLN A 451 -30.37 -14.09 -6.38
C GLN A 451 -29.82 -14.97 -5.27
N HIS A 452 -29.19 -14.36 -4.26
CA HIS A 452 -28.64 -15.09 -3.13
C HIS A 452 -29.73 -15.89 -2.38
N PHE A 453 -30.81 -15.23 -1.95
CA PHE A 453 -31.87 -15.89 -1.19
C PHE A 453 -32.67 -16.89 -2.03
N HIS A 454 -32.86 -16.59 -3.32
CA HIS A 454 -33.50 -17.51 -4.27
C HIS A 454 -32.73 -18.83 -4.39
N TYR A 455 -31.40 -18.77 -4.60
CA TYR A 455 -30.57 -19.97 -4.68
C TYR A 455 -30.41 -20.69 -3.32
N ALA A 456 -30.58 -19.98 -2.21
CA ALA A 456 -30.63 -20.58 -0.88
C ALA A 456 -31.98 -21.24 -0.53
N GLY A 457 -33.00 -21.08 -1.38
CA GLY A 457 -34.35 -21.60 -1.14
C GLY A 457 -35.20 -20.77 -0.17
N ASP A 458 -34.75 -19.57 0.20
CA ASP A 458 -35.49 -18.65 1.08
C ASP A 458 -36.41 -17.76 0.25
N GLN A 459 -37.59 -18.28 -0.09
CA GLN A 459 -38.55 -17.59 -0.97
C GLN A 459 -39.04 -16.26 -0.39
N GLN A 460 -39.25 -16.19 0.92
CA GLN A 460 -39.80 -14.99 1.56
C GLN A 460 -38.81 -13.81 1.46
N ARG A 461 -37.53 -14.04 1.74
CA ARG A 461 -36.52 -12.97 1.58
C ARG A 461 -36.22 -12.68 0.12
N ALA A 462 -36.23 -13.69 -0.75
CA ALA A 462 -36.08 -13.46 -2.18
C ALA A 462 -37.18 -12.53 -2.72
N GLU A 463 -38.45 -12.81 -2.45
CA GLU A 463 -39.59 -11.99 -2.87
C GLU A 463 -39.45 -10.54 -2.39
N LYS A 464 -39.13 -10.33 -1.10
CA LYS A 464 -38.88 -9.00 -0.54
C LYS A 464 -37.83 -8.19 -1.31
N TRP A 465 -36.73 -8.80 -1.73
CA TRP A 465 -35.66 -8.11 -2.46
C TRP A 465 -36.00 -7.94 -3.95
N LEU A 466 -36.79 -8.84 -4.52
CA LEU A 466 -37.34 -8.66 -5.87
C LEU A 466 -38.33 -7.49 -5.90
N ASP A 467 -39.19 -7.37 -4.90
CA ASP A 467 -40.11 -6.24 -4.77
C ASP A 467 -39.34 -4.92 -4.69
N ARG A 468 -38.29 -4.85 -3.87
CA ARG A 468 -37.42 -3.66 -3.83
C ARG A 468 -36.74 -3.35 -5.16
N TYR A 469 -36.35 -4.37 -5.91
CA TYR A 469 -35.80 -4.20 -7.25
C TYR A 469 -36.86 -3.65 -8.22
N ASN A 470 -38.09 -4.13 -8.14
CA ASN A 470 -39.19 -3.64 -8.95
C ASN A 470 -39.56 -2.20 -8.56
N ASP A 471 -39.76 -1.91 -7.28
CA ASP A 471 -40.03 -0.56 -6.74
C ASP A 471 -38.96 0.45 -7.17
N PHE A 472 -37.69 0.04 -7.20
CA PHE A 472 -36.60 0.89 -7.67
C PHE A 472 -36.74 1.21 -9.16
N ASN A 473 -37.21 0.26 -9.96
CA ASN A 473 -37.36 0.39 -11.41
C ASN A 473 -38.72 0.92 -11.84
N GLU A 474 -39.68 1.07 -10.93
CA GLU A 474 -40.96 1.69 -11.24
C GLU A 474 -40.73 3.15 -11.66
N PRO A 475 -41.38 3.61 -12.74
CA PRO A 475 -41.34 5.03 -13.08
C PRO A 475 -41.90 5.80 -11.90
N ALA A 476 -41.13 6.74 -11.34
CA ALA A 476 -41.70 7.68 -10.38
C ALA A 476 -42.90 8.34 -11.06
N ASP A 477 -44.08 8.27 -10.44
CA ASP A 477 -45.23 9.09 -10.84
C ASP A 477 -44.76 10.54 -10.86
N MET A 478 -44.40 11.04 -12.04
CA MET A 478 -44.10 12.45 -12.21
C MET A 478 -45.41 13.19 -11.93
N PRO A 479 -45.49 14.10 -10.95
CA PRO A 479 -46.62 15.01 -10.90
C PRO A 479 -46.67 15.73 -12.24
N ALA A 480 -47.82 15.64 -12.90
CA ALA A 480 -48.06 16.38 -14.13
C ALA A 480 -47.96 17.89 -13.82
N GLU A 481 -46.96 18.55 -14.39
CA GLU A 481 -46.96 20.01 -14.59
C GLU A 481 -46.68 20.33 -16.05
#